data_AF-A0A930FS33-F1
#
_entry.id   AF-A0A930FS33-F1
#
_cell.length_a   1.000
_cell.length_b   1.000
_cell.length_c   1.000
_cell.angle_alpha   90.00
_cell.angle_beta   90.00
_cell.angle_gamma   90.00
#
_symmetry.space_group_name_H-M   'P 1'
#
loop_
_entity.id
_entity.type
_entity.pdbx_description
1 polymer ?
#
loop_
_entity_poly.entity_id
_entity_poly.type
_entity_poly.pdbx_seq_one_letter_code
_entity_poly.pdbx_strand_id
1 'polypeptide(L)'
;CQIKKVPLTLENARDALADIIKVDLYSHLSAETIIDTVCKYYNVKKEQVLGKSRPKNVVIPRQMAMYIAREELNDSFPALVKYFNKDHSTIVHAYERVQKALKNNDRTRKELEDILTLLKRKR
;
A
#
# COMPACT_ATOMS: atom_id res chain seq x y z
N CYS A 1 22.08 -44.71 -8.47
CA CYS A 1 20.92 -43.97 -7.96
C CYS A 1 21.03 -43.87 -6.43
N GLN A 2 21.68 -42.82 -5.92
CA GLN A 2 21.81 -42.60 -4.47
C GLN A 2 21.13 -41.27 -4.14
N ILE A 3 19.94 -41.37 -3.58
CA ILE A 3 19.21 -40.24 -2.99
C ILE A 3 20.05 -39.78 -1.80
N LYS A 4 20.74 -38.65 -1.95
CA LYS A 4 21.45 -37.99 -0.85
C LYS A 4 20.39 -37.58 0.18
N LYS A 5 20.25 -38.37 1.25
CA LYS A 5 19.61 -37.95 2.50
C LYS A 5 20.51 -36.89 3.14
N VAL A 6 20.41 -35.66 2.66
CA VAL A 6 20.98 -34.51 3.35
C VAL A 6 20.13 -34.24 4.60
N PRO A 7 20.74 -34.18 5.80
CA PRO A 7 20.02 -33.84 7.02
C PRO A 7 19.47 -32.42 6.90
N LEU A 8 18.21 -32.25 7.31
CA LEU A 8 17.49 -30.98 7.28
C LEU A 8 18.03 -30.08 8.41
N THR A 9 19.20 -29.48 8.21
CA THR A 9 19.76 -28.49 9.14
C THR A 9 19.08 -27.14 8.92
N LEU A 10 18.81 -26.41 10.02
CA LEU A 10 18.15 -25.09 10.04
C LEU A 10 18.79 -24.04 9.11
N GLU A 11 20.06 -24.23 8.77
CA GLU A 11 20.84 -23.34 7.89
C GLU A 11 20.39 -23.43 6.42
N ASN A 12 20.05 -24.61 5.90
CA ASN A 12 19.61 -24.78 4.52
C ASN A 12 18.18 -24.28 4.27
N ALA A 13 17.33 -24.30 5.31
CA ALA A 13 15.98 -23.75 5.24
C ALA A 13 16.00 -22.23 5.11
N ARG A 14 16.96 -21.56 5.76
CA ARG A 14 17.12 -20.09 5.71
C ARG A 14 17.51 -19.58 4.33
N ASP A 15 18.39 -20.29 3.64
CA ASP A 15 18.91 -19.86 2.33
C ASP A 15 17.86 -20.01 1.22
N ALA A 16 17.09 -21.10 1.23
CA ALA A 16 15.94 -21.29 0.34
C ALA A 16 14.80 -20.28 0.61
N LEU A 17 14.58 -19.92 1.87
CA LEU A 17 13.65 -18.84 2.24
C LEU A 17 14.14 -17.46 1.81
N ALA A 18 15.44 -17.18 1.90
CA ALA A 18 16.01 -15.90 1.51
C ALA A 18 15.87 -15.62 0.01
N ASP A 19 15.91 -16.66 -0.83
CA ASP A 19 15.73 -16.54 -2.29
C ASP A 19 14.25 -16.27 -2.65
N ILE A 20 13.30 -16.95 -1.99
CA ILE A 20 11.85 -16.66 -2.12
C ILE A 20 11.54 -15.22 -1.68
N ILE A 21 12.16 -14.76 -0.60
CA ILE A 21 11.98 -13.38 -0.09
C ILE A 21 12.58 -12.37 -1.07
N LYS A 22 13.72 -12.68 -1.71
CA LYS A 22 14.35 -11.78 -2.69
C LYS A 22 13.58 -11.67 -4.01
N VAL A 23 12.93 -12.74 -4.45
CA VAL A 23 12.07 -12.71 -5.65
C VAL A 23 10.82 -11.84 -5.41
N ASP A 24 10.32 -11.76 -4.18
CA ASP A 24 9.18 -10.91 -3.81
C ASP A 24 9.54 -9.40 -3.74
N LEU A 25 10.78 -9.09 -3.35
CA LEU A 25 11.28 -7.72 -3.12
C LEU A 25 11.35 -6.83 -4.36
N TYR A 26 11.30 -7.38 -5.58
CA TYR A 26 11.50 -6.62 -6.82
C TYR A 26 10.24 -6.44 -7.68
N SER A 27 9.06 -6.88 -7.24
CA SER A 27 7.87 -6.83 -8.12
C SER A 27 6.50 -6.64 -7.44
N HIS A 28 6.44 -6.70 -6.11
CA HIS A 28 5.19 -6.51 -5.38
C HIS A 28 5.01 -5.07 -4.91
N LEU A 29 3.96 -4.44 -5.45
CA LEU A 29 3.45 -3.18 -4.94
C LEU A 29 3.14 -3.36 -3.45
N SER A 30 3.72 -2.51 -2.60
CA SER A 30 3.51 -2.55 -1.15
C SER A 30 2.69 -1.35 -0.69
N ALA A 31 1.91 -1.53 0.39
CA ALA A 31 1.17 -0.42 1.02
C ALA A 31 2.08 0.77 1.36
N GLU A 32 3.31 0.49 1.79
CA GLU A 32 4.30 1.51 2.08
C GLU A 32 4.69 2.34 0.84
N THR A 33 4.90 1.70 -0.31
CA THR A 33 5.23 2.37 -1.58
C THR A 33 4.08 3.25 -2.05
N ILE A 34 2.84 2.80 -1.87
CA ILE A 34 1.64 3.59 -2.17
C ILE A 34 1.59 4.84 -1.28
N ILE A 35 1.78 4.66 0.04
CA ILE A 35 1.77 5.77 1.00
C ILE A 35 2.87 6.78 0.66
N ASP A 36 4.10 6.34 0.38
CA ASP A 36 5.21 7.21 -0.01
C ASP A 36 4.89 8.01 -1.28
N THR A 37 4.33 7.36 -2.30
CA THR A 37 4.02 8.00 -3.58
C THR A 37 2.90 9.03 -3.44
N VAL A 38 1.86 8.71 -2.68
CA VAL A 38 0.78 9.67 -2.37
C VAL A 38 1.31 10.84 -1.55
N CYS A 39 2.18 10.58 -0.56
CA CYS A 39 2.81 11.62 0.25
C CYS A 39 3.63 12.59 -0.62
N LYS A 40 4.39 12.05 -1.59
CA LYS A 40 5.17 12.84 -2.55
C LYS A 40 4.28 13.67 -3.47
N TYR A 41 3.20 13.09 -3.99
CA TYR A 41 2.26 13.81 -4.87
C TYR A 41 1.61 15.01 -4.18
N TYR A 42 1.12 14.83 -2.95
CA TYR A 42 0.46 15.89 -2.18
C TYR A 42 1.41 16.76 -1.35
N ASN A 43 2.72 16.50 -1.41
CA ASN A 43 3.75 17.16 -0.60
C ASN A 43 3.43 17.15 0.91
N VAL A 44 3.05 15.99 1.43
CA VAL A 44 2.75 15.78 2.86
C VAL A 44 3.70 14.77 3.48
N LYS A 45 3.95 14.86 4.78
CA LYS A 45 4.80 13.89 5.48
C LYS A 45 4.04 12.58 5.74
N LYS A 46 4.73 11.45 5.59
CA LYS A 46 4.19 10.09 5.91
C LYS A 46 3.64 10.02 7.33
N GLU A 47 4.34 10.63 8.29
CA GLU A 47 3.92 10.71 9.69
C GLU A 47 2.58 11.42 9.87
N GLN A 48 2.27 12.41 9.03
CA GLN A 48 0.98 13.10 9.06
C GLN A 48 -0.12 12.20 8.48
N VAL A 49 0.16 11.47 7.41
CA VAL A 49 -0.79 10.54 6.79
C VAL A 49 -1.12 9.37 7.73
N LEU A 50 -0.14 8.83 8.45
CA LEU A 50 -0.37 7.76 9.44
C LEU A 50 -0.88 8.29 10.79
N GLY A 51 -0.48 9.51 11.15
CA GLY A 51 -0.80 10.16 12.43
C GLY A 51 -2.29 10.45 12.63
N LYS A 52 -2.67 10.81 13.87
CA LYS A 52 -4.07 11.03 14.26
C LYS A 52 -4.65 12.37 13.78
N SER A 53 -3.80 13.33 13.43
CA SER A 53 -4.19 14.67 13.01
C SER A 53 -5.08 14.66 11.77
N ARG A 54 -6.07 15.57 11.72
CA ARG A 54 -7.08 15.63 10.65
C ARG A 54 -7.14 17.01 9.94
N PRO A 55 -6.00 17.67 9.64
CA PRO A 55 -6.07 18.90 8.86
C PRO A 55 -6.48 18.56 7.41
N LYS A 56 -7.27 19.43 6.77
CA LYS A 56 -7.88 19.16 5.45
C LYS A 56 -6.85 18.76 4.38
N ASN A 57 -5.67 19.37 4.43
CA ASN A 57 -4.55 19.07 3.53
C ASN A 57 -3.94 17.67 3.71
N VAL A 58 -4.19 16.97 4.82
CA VAL A 58 -3.71 15.60 5.08
C VAL A 58 -4.82 14.56 4.94
N VAL A 59 -6.06 14.94 5.22
CA VAL A 59 -7.21 14.03 5.12
C VAL A 59 -7.41 13.52 3.70
N ILE A 60 -7.35 14.42 2.69
CA ILE A 60 -7.51 14.03 1.28
C ILE A 60 -6.41 13.04 0.85
N PRO A 61 -5.10 13.33 1.04
CA PRO A 61 -4.04 12.36 0.74
C PRO A 61 -4.22 11.02 1.45
N ARG A 62 -4.60 11.04 2.73
CA ARG A 62 -4.82 9.81 3.51
C ARG A 62 -5.93 8.95 2.93
N GLN A 63 -7.07 9.57 2.58
CA GLN A 63 -8.20 8.87 1.97
C GLN A 63 -7.81 8.29 0.61
N MET A 64 -7.09 9.06 -0.21
CA MET A 64 -6.58 8.60 -1.50
C MET A 64 -5.63 7.40 -1.35
N ALA A 65 -4.70 7.45 -0.40
CA ALA A 65 -3.78 6.33 -0.12
C ALA A 65 -4.53 5.05 0.31
N MET A 66 -5.56 5.17 1.15
CA MET A 66 -6.39 4.03 1.57
C MET A 66 -7.18 3.43 0.41
N TYR A 67 -7.72 4.28 -0.47
CA TYR A 67 -8.43 3.83 -1.67
C TYR A 67 -7.50 3.07 -2.61
N ILE A 68 -6.36 3.66 -2.97
CA ILE A 68 -5.38 3.03 -3.88
C ILE A 68 -4.84 1.73 -3.29
N ALA A 69 -4.54 1.70 -1.98
CA ALA A 69 -4.09 0.47 -1.33
C ALA A 69 -5.14 -0.65 -1.40
N ARG A 70 -6.43 -0.33 -1.33
CA ARG A 70 -7.48 -1.34 -1.48
C ARG A 70 -7.57 -1.86 -2.92
N GLU A 71 -7.53 -0.97 -3.90
CA GLU A 71 -7.69 -1.32 -5.32
C GLU A 71 -6.47 -2.06 -5.88
N GLU A 72 -5.26 -1.61 -5.54
CA GLU A 72 -4.04 -2.16 -6.13
C GLU A 72 -3.52 -3.40 -5.39
N LEU A 73 -3.64 -3.46 -4.06
CA LEU A 73 -3.17 -4.62 -3.27
C LEU A 73 -4.22 -5.73 -3.17
N ASN A 74 -5.49 -5.43 -3.47
CA ASN A 74 -6.63 -6.33 -3.24
C ASN A 74 -6.77 -6.84 -1.80
N ASP A 75 -6.06 -6.22 -0.85
CA ASP A 75 -6.02 -6.57 0.56
C ASP A 75 -7.30 -6.21 1.29
N SER A 76 -7.77 -7.09 2.17
CA SER A 76 -8.98 -6.87 2.95
C SER A 76 -8.90 -5.62 3.84
N PHE A 77 -10.03 -5.00 4.17
CA PHE A 77 -10.06 -3.84 5.08
C PHE A 77 -9.31 -4.07 6.42
N PRO A 78 -9.40 -5.26 7.06
CA PRO A 78 -8.58 -5.58 8.24
C PRO A 78 -7.07 -5.54 8.01
N ALA A 79 -6.58 -5.89 6.81
CA ALA A 79 -5.17 -5.77 6.46
C ALA A 79 -4.76 -4.30 6.34
N LEU A 80 -5.61 -3.47 5.70
CA LEU A 80 -5.38 -2.01 5.61
C LEU A 80 -5.35 -1.33 7.00
N VAL A 81 -6.12 -1.81 7.97
CA VAL A 81 -6.06 -1.32 9.36
C VAL A 81 -4.64 -1.41 9.92
N LYS A 82 -3.93 -2.50 9.64
CA LYS A 82 -2.54 -2.71 10.09
C LYS A 82 -1.57 -1.72 9.44
N TYR A 83 -1.75 -1.43 8.14
CA TYR A 83 -0.88 -0.50 7.42
C TYR A 83 -1.06 0.96 7.85
N PHE A 84 -2.31 1.37 8.06
CA PHE A 84 -2.64 2.78 8.34
C PHE A 84 -2.79 3.10 9.83
N ASN A 85 -2.82 2.10 10.72
CA ASN A 85 -3.06 2.25 12.16
C ASN A 85 -4.34 3.08 12.44
N LYS A 86 -5.43 2.75 11.74
CA LYS A 86 -6.74 3.42 11.84
C LYS A 86 -7.86 2.44 12.14
N ASP A 87 -8.93 2.95 12.73
CA ASP A 87 -10.17 2.19 12.92
C ASP A 87 -10.73 1.69 11.59
N HIS A 88 -11.25 0.47 11.58
CA HIS A 88 -11.83 -0.17 10.40
C HIS A 88 -12.89 0.72 9.71
N SER A 89 -13.79 1.31 10.49
CA SER A 89 -14.81 2.24 9.98
C SER A 89 -14.20 3.47 9.29
N THR A 90 -13.06 3.98 9.76
CA THR A 90 -12.37 5.09 9.11
C THR A 90 -11.90 4.73 7.71
N ILE A 91 -11.40 3.51 7.51
CA ILE A 91 -10.92 3.04 6.21
C ILE A 91 -12.08 2.81 5.26
N VAL A 92 -13.16 2.18 5.75
CA VAL A 92 -14.38 1.98 4.96
C VAL A 92 -14.96 3.33 4.51
N HIS A 93 -15.13 4.29 5.44
CA HIS A 93 -15.64 5.60 5.09
C HIS A 93 -14.69 6.38 4.17
N ALA A 94 -13.37 6.24 4.32
CA ALA A 94 -12.41 6.83 3.40
C ALA A 94 -12.58 6.29 1.98
N TYR A 95 -12.69 4.97 1.83
CA TYR A 95 -12.92 4.31 0.56
C TYR A 95 -14.20 4.80 -0.12
N GLU A 96 -15.32 4.78 0.59
CA GLU A 96 -16.62 5.24 0.06
C GLU A 96 -16.59 6.72 -0.36
N ARG A 97 -15.89 7.58 0.41
CA ARG A 97 -15.78 9.01 0.09
C ARG A 97 -14.98 9.24 -1.18
N VAL A 98 -13.86 8.55 -1.35
CA VAL A 98 -13.06 8.66 -2.59
C VAL A 98 -13.84 8.11 -3.77
N GLN A 99 -14.50 6.96 -3.62
CA GLN A 99 -15.33 6.37 -4.66
C GLN A 99 -16.47 7.31 -5.12
N LYS A 100 -17.12 8.01 -4.17
CA LYS A 100 -18.11 9.05 -4.49
C LYS A 100 -17.47 10.27 -5.16
N ALA A 101 -16.31 10.71 -4.69
CA ALA A 101 -15.58 11.83 -5.28
C ALA A 101 -15.15 11.54 -6.73
N LEU A 102 -14.70 10.31 -7.02
CA LEU A 102 -14.37 9.86 -8.38
C LEU A 102 -15.58 9.85 -9.32
N LYS A 103 -16.82 9.79 -8.83
CA LYS A 103 -18.01 9.89 -9.69
C LYS A 103 -18.39 11.34 -10.01
N ASN A 104 -18.07 12.28 -9.12
CA ASN A 104 -18.58 13.65 -9.20
C ASN A 104 -17.50 14.69 -9.53
N ASN A 105 -16.22 14.36 -9.36
CA ASN A 105 -15.13 15.32 -9.47
C ASN A 105 -14.04 14.81 -10.41
N ASP A 106 -13.91 15.47 -11.55
CA ASP A 106 -12.93 15.12 -12.57
C ASP A 106 -11.49 15.35 -12.08
N ARG A 107 -11.28 16.37 -11.24
CA ARG A 107 -9.98 16.62 -10.61
C ARG A 107 -9.51 15.41 -9.80
N THR A 108 -10.40 14.78 -9.04
CA THR A 108 -10.06 13.62 -8.20
C THR A 108 -9.71 12.40 -9.07
N ARG A 109 -10.33 12.24 -10.24
CA ARG A 109 -9.94 11.19 -11.20
C ARG A 109 -8.54 11.43 -11.73
N LYS A 110 -8.26 12.66 -12.16
CA LYS A 110 -6.95 13.05 -12.66
C LYS A 110 -5.86 12.84 -11.59
N GLU A 111 -6.12 13.25 -10.36
CA GLU A 111 -5.22 13.01 -9.22
C GLU A 111 -4.95 11.51 -9.01
N LEU A 112 -5.97 10.66 -9.11
CA LEU A 112 -5.82 9.20 -9.03
C LEU A 112 -4.97 8.66 -10.19
N GLU A 113 -5.26 9.05 -11.43
CA GLU A 113 -4.53 8.60 -12.62
C GLU A 113 -3.05 9.02 -12.59
N ASP A 114 -2.76 10.24 -12.15
CA ASP A 114 -1.40 10.73 -11.96
C ASP A 114 -0.64 9.85 -10.95
N ILE A 115 -1.26 9.56 -9.79
CA ILE A 115 -0.62 8.74 -8.75
C ILE A 115 -0.41 7.30 -9.24
N LEU A 116 -1.39 6.71 -9.93
CA LEU A 116 -1.24 5.37 -10.50
C LEU A 116 -0.12 5.32 -11.55
N THR A 117 0.02 6.38 -12.36
CA THR A 117 1.12 6.51 -13.33
C THR A 117 2.47 6.57 -12.63
N LEU A 118 2.56 7.32 -11.52
CA LEU A 118 3.77 7.38 -10.70
C LEU A 118 4.12 6.04 -10.06
N LEU A 119 3.12 5.27 -9.61
CA LEU A 119 3.34 3.93 -9.06
C LEU A 119 3.85 2.95 -10.12
N LYS A 120 3.28 2.98 -11.33
CA LYS A 120 3.72 2.13 -12.44
C LYS A 120 5.15 2.43 -12.90
N ARG A 121 5.60 3.69 -12.82
CA ARG A 121 6.99 4.08 -13.14
C ARG A 121 8.03 3.55 -12.16
N LYS A 122 7.62 3.18 -10.95
CA LYS A 122 8.50 2.60 -9.91
C LYS A 122 8.55 1.07 -9.95
N ARG A 123 7.79 0.45 -10.87
CA ARG A 123 7.71 -0.99 -11.07
C ARG A 123 8.55 -1.38 -12.28
#